data_AF-A0A4U7KWW0-F1
#
_entry.id   AF-A0A4U7KWW0-F1
#
_cell.length_a   1.000
_cell.length_b   1.000
_cell.length_c   1.000
_cell.angle_alpha   90.00
_cell.angle_beta   90.00
_cell.angle_gamma   90.00
#
_symmetry.space_group_name_H-M   'P 1'
#
loop_
_entity.id
_entity.type
_entity.pdbx_description
1 polymer ?
#
loop_
_entity_poly.entity_id
_entity_poly.type
_entity_poly.pdbx_seq_one_letter_code
_entity_poly.pdbx_strand_id
1 'polypeptide(L)'
;MSEAAASSGSQAKDLRPIILVTGANAGVGFGICQRLIVQLSSPTPSDTLPDHPHRYSDPSVQPTPTPFTAPDGCTVILACRNPIKAHKARQQLKQLLKWIENLPEHEDTPTGPPESWAFAFDTTSKDDKLTDPETEQDIRDTPHEDADPALVAHAQENNMRRRRRQRKALANGDDADPDSGDDADSQDEKADLSDSPGSPDLAASLEQRTKRANARYRRRFCQGTRIEFVPLDLGSMGSALECARMVRERYPHVTHVVLNAGSSAWTGMNWFHAVWMIMTQFRYAVTWPAYKLQRAGDKSDDGFGWVWQCNVGAHWILVRALLPSLRATPASM
;
A
#
# COMPACT_ATOMS: atom_id res chain seq x y z
N MET A 1 14.29 1.55 54.19
CA MET A 1 13.26 1.15 53.22
C MET A 1 13.59 1.85 51.93
N SER A 2 14.04 1.08 50.94
CA SER A 2 14.50 1.55 49.64
C SER A 2 13.30 1.57 48.69
N GLU A 3 12.93 2.75 48.21
CA GLU A 3 11.90 2.91 47.18
C GLU A 3 12.59 2.88 45.82
N ALA A 4 12.48 1.74 45.14
CA ALA A 4 12.97 1.57 43.79
C ALA A 4 12.09 2.40 42.83
N ALA A 5 12.68 3.45 42.25
CA ALA A 5 12.09 4.18 41.14
C ALA A 5 11.96 3.22 39.95
N ALA A 6 10.72 2.83 39.63
CA ALA A 6 10.43 2.12 38.40
C ALA A 6 10.72 3.07 37.22
N SER A 7 11.79 2.80 36.48
CA SER A 7 12.06 3.46 35.20
C SER A 7 11.00 3.00 34.21
N SER A 8 9.91 3.75 34.11
CA SER A 8 8.99 3.65 32.98
C SER A 8 9.72 4.17 31.73
N GLY A 9 10.54 3.33 31.12
CA GLY A 9 10.99 3.55 29.75
C GLY A 9 9.75 3.53 28.86
N SER A 10 9.18 4.70 28.59
CA SER A 10 8.20 4.82 27.52
C SER A 10 8.91 4.36 26.26
N GLN A 11 8.56 3.18 25.73
CA GLN A 11 8.86 2.89 24.33
C GLN A 11 8.34 4.09 23.55
N ALA A 12 9.24 4.86 22.95
CA ALA A 12 8.85 5.89 22.01
C ALA A 12 7.96 5.18 20.99
N LYS A 13 6.66 5.51 20.97
CA LYS A 13 5.77 4.96 19.94
C LYS A 13 6.41 5.34 18.62
N ASP A 14 6.82 4.36 17.82
CA ASP A 14 7.39 4.59 16.50
C ASP A 14 6.44 5.47 15.67
N LEU A 15 6.71 6.78 15.65
CA LEU A 15 5.91 7.77 14.95
C LEU A 15 6.29 7.69 13.47
N ARG A 16 5.67 6.76 12.76
CA ARG A 16 5.85 6.60 11.32
C ARG A 16 4.63 7.09 10.55
N PRO A 17 4.78 7.54 9.29
CA PRO A 17 3.65 7.83 8.43
C PRO A 17 2.80 6.57 8.20
N ILE A 18 1.49 6.69 8.35
CA ILE A 18 0.52 5.63 8.08
C ILE A 18 -0.34 6.08 6.89
N ILE A 19 -0.15 5.44 5.75
CA ILE A 19 -0.69 5.86 4.45
C ILE A 19 -1.66 4.81 3.95
N LEU A 20 -2.94 5.15 3.87
CA LEU A 20 -4.00 4.28 3.33
C LEU A 20 -4.20 4.57 1.84
N VAL A 21 -4.07 3.57 0.97
CA VAL A 21 -4.28 3.71 -0.48
C VAL A 21 -5.40 2.79 -0.94
N THR A 22 -6.46 3.36 -1.50
CA THR A 22 -7.60 2.59 -2.04
C THR A 22 -7.27 2.07 -3.45
N GLY A 23 -7.60 0.79 -3.71
CA GLY A 23 -7.37 0.15 -5.02
C GLY A 23 -5.89 0.00 -5.37
N ALA A 24 -5.07 -0.27 -4.36
CA ALA A 24 -3.62 -0.31 -4.46
C ALA A 24 -3.04 -1.67 -4.91
N ASN A 25 -3.88 -2.61 -5.34
CA ASN A 25 -3.47 -3.95 -5.72
C ASN A 25 -3.09 -4.09 -7.21
N ALA A 26 -3.33 -3.07 -8.04
CA ALA A 26 -2.93 -3.03 -9.44
C ALA A 26 -2.93 -1.60 -10.00
N GLY A 27 -2.44 -1.44 -11.23
CA GLY A 27 -2.57 -0.21 -12.02
C GLY A 27 -2.05 1.03 -11.29
N VAL A 28 -2.78 2.14 -11.40
CA VAL A 28 -2.38 3.44 -10.82
C VAL A 28 -2.21 3.36 -9.31
N GLY A 29 -3.09 2.66 -8.59
CA GLY A 29 -3.02 2.56 -7.13
C GLY A 29 -1.75 1.84 -6.65
N PHE A 30 -1.33 0.79 -7.35
CA PHE A 30 -0.05 0.14 -7.07
C PHE A 30 1.13 1.03 -7.44
N GLY A 31 1.07 1.71 -8.59
CA GLY A 31 2.09 2.68 -9.01
C GLY A 31 2.30 3.81 -8.00
N ILE A 32 1.22 4.28 -7.37
CA ILE A 32 1.28 5.22 -6.24
C ILE A 32 2.07 4.63 -5.08
N CYS A 33 1.83 3.37 -4.70
CA CYS A 33 2.60 2.71 -3.64
C CYS A 33 4.09 2.58 -3.99
N GLN A 34 4.43 2.21 -5.24
CA GLN A 34 5.83 2.18 -5.69
C GLN A 34 6.46 3.56 -5.61
N ARG A 35 5.75 4.60 -6.07
CA ARG A 35 6.23 5.98 -6.04
C ARG A 35 6.47 6.46 -4.61
N LEU A 36 5.53 6.19 -3.69
CA LEU A 36 5.69 6.51 -2.28
C LEU A 36 6.94 5.85 -1.67
N ILE A 37 7.16 4.56 -1.93
CA ILE A 37 8.34 3.83 -1.44
C ILE A 37 9.63 4.47 -1.97
N VAL A 38 9.71 4.70 -3.28
CA VAL A 38 10.91 5.26 -3.91
C VAL A 38 11.18 6.69 -3.42
N GLN A 39 10.16 7.55 -3.45
CA GLN A 39 10.30 8.95 -3.10
C GLN A 39 10.63 9.15 -1.62
N LEU A 40 9.98 8.40 -0.71
CA LEU A 40 10.23 8.53 0.73
C LEU A 40 11.53 7.86 1.19
N SER A 41 12.14 7.01 0.35
CA SER A 41 13.48 6.45 0.57
C SER A 41 14.61 7.47 0.40
N SER A 42 14.30 8.70 -0.03
CA SER A 42 15.22 9.82 -0.11
C SER A 42 14.81 10.92 0.88
N PRO A 43 15.77 11.58 1.59
CA PRO A 43 15.48 12.76 2.39
C PRO A 43 15.12 13.99 1.54
N THR A 44 15.46 13.97 0.25
CA THR A 44 15.11 14.97 -0.76
C THR A 44 14.42 14.26 -1.93
N PRO A 45 13.11 13.97 -1.84
CA PRO A 45 12.39 13.27 -2.89
C PRO A 45 12.43 14.05 -4.21
N SER A 46 12.76 13.38 -5.32
CA SER A 46 12.87 14.02 -6.64
C SER A 46 11.56 14.72 -7.06
N ASP A 47 10.41 14.20 -6.63
CA ASP A 47 9.08 14.73 -6.97
C ASP A 47 8.78 16.08 -6.33
N THR A 48 9.55 16.45 -5.31
CA THR A 48 9.40 17.73 -4.61
C THR A 48 10.34 18.80 -5.15
N LEU A 49 11.26 18.43 -6.05
CA LEU A 49 12.20 19.37 -6.62
C LEU A 49 11.47 20.33 -7.56
N PRO A 50 11.78 21.64 -7.53
CA PRO A 50 11.15 22.64 -8.39
C PRO A 50 11.72 22.60 -9.82
N ASP A 51 11.83 21.41 -10.39
CA ASP A 51 12.37 21.21 -11.73
C ASP A 51 11.26 21.49 -12.75
N HIS A 52 11.30 22.68 -13.35
CA HIS A 52 10.35 23.09 -14.37
C HIS A 52 11.04 23.01 -15.73
N PRO A 53 10.45 22.38 -16.76
CA PRO A 53 11.08 22.20 -18.09
C PRO A 53 11.56 23.47 -18.80
N HIS A 54 11.17 24.64 -18.27
CA HIS A 54 11.42 25.96 -18.84
C HIS A 54 12.03 26.94 -17.83
N ARG A 55 12.35 26.50 -16.61
CA ARG A 55 13.09 27.32 -15.65
C ARG A 55 14.43 26.64 -15.41
N TYR A 56 15.51 27.37 -15.68
CA TYR A 56 16.84 26.93 -15.30
C TYR A 56 16.88 26.74 -13.78
N SER A 57 17.24 25.53 -13.36
CA SER A 57 17.64 25.26 -11.99
C SER A 57 18.92 26.05 -11.71
N ASP A 58 18.86 26.94 -10.72
CA ASP A 58 20.05 27.63 -10.23
C ASP A 58 20.96 26.59 -9.53
N PRO A 59 22.15 26.27 -10.07
CA PRO A 59 23.02 25.24 -9.52
C PRO A 59 23.57 25.60 -8.13
N SER A 60 23.40 26.85 -7.68
CA SER A 60 23.74 27.27 -6.32
C SER A 60 22.68 26.89 -5.27
N VAL A 61 21.45 26.61 -5.69
CA VAL A 61 20.34 26.28 -4.78
C VAL A 61 20.33 24.77 -4.52
N GLN A 62 20.77 24.38 -3.33
CA GLN A 62 20.70 22.99 -2.89
C GLN A 62 19.29 22.67 -2.37
N PRO A 63 18.70 21.52 -2.77
CA PRO A 63 17.39 21.13 -2.28
C PRO A 63 17.44 20.90 -0.77
N THR A 64 16.51 21.52 -0.06
CA THR A 64 16.38 21.33 1.39
C THR A 64 15.64 20.02 1.65
N PRO A 65 16.06 19.20 2.64
CA PRO A 65 15.32 18.01 3.04
C PRO A 65 13.86 18.33 3.37
N THR A 66 12.96 17.41 3.02
CA THR A 66 11.54 17.60 3.33
C THR A 66 11.31 17.61 4.84
N PRO A 67 10.48 18.51 5.39
CA PRO A 67 10.09 18.44 6.81
C PRO A 67 9.22 17.22 7.14
N PHE A 68 8.81 16.47 6.12
CA PHE A 68 8.04 15.23 6.23
C PHE A 68 8.91 14.00 5.88
N THR A 69 10.20 14.03 6.25
CA THR A 69 11.05 12.84 6.09
C THR A 69 10.49 11.68 6.91
N ALA A 70 10.81 10.46 6.49
CA ALA A 70 10.38 9.24 7.15
C ALA A 70 11.59 8.33 7.38
N PRO A 71 12.64 8.79 8.10
CA PRO A 71 13.92 8.06 8.20
C PRO A 71 13.76 6.62 8.71
N ASP A 72 12.73 6.37 9.53
CA ASP A 72 12.43 5.06 10.12
C ASP A 72 11.29 4.32 9.39
N GLY A 73 11.05 4.70 8.13
CA GLY A 73 10.09 4.06 7.23
C GLY A 73 8.66 4.56 7.37
N CYS A 74 7.74 3.94 6.63
CA CYS A 74 6.31 4.22 6.68
C CYS A 74 5.49 2.93 6.75
N THR A 75 4.19 3.03 6.99
CA THR A 75 3.25 1.92 6.77
C THR A 75 2.34 2.26 5.60
N VAL A 76 2.44 1.47 4.53
CA VAL A 76 1.55 1.57 3.38
C VAL A 76 0.47 0.50 3.49
N ILE A 77 -0.78 0.93 3.61
CA ILE A 77 -1.94 0.05 3.73
C ILE A 77 -2.62 -0.04 2.36
N LEU A 78 -2.58 -1.24 1.77
CA LEU A 78 -3.29 -1.58 0.55
C LEU A 78 -4.75 -1.87 0.88
N ALA A 79 -5.65 -0.93 0.63
CA ALA A 79 -7.09 -1.10 0.86
C ALA A 79 -7.79 -1.55 -0.43
N CYS A 80 -8.07 -2.85 -0.55
CA CYS A 80 -8.57 -3.43 -1.79
C CYS A 80 -9.60 -4.55 -1.55
N ARG A 81 -10.43 -4.84 -2.54
CA ARG A 81 -11.44 -5.92 -2.43
C ARG A 81 -10.85 -7.34 -2.55
N ASN A 82 -9.79 -7.51 -3.34
CA ASN A 82 -9.24 -8.82 -3.68
C ASN A 82 -7.97 -9.10 -2.85
N PRO A 83 -8.00 -10.05 -1.90
CA PRO A 83 -6.88 -10.33 -1.01
C PRO A 83 -5.71 -11.00 -1.74
N ILE A 84 -5.96 -11.87 -2.72
CA ILE A 84 -4.91 -12.55 -3.49
C ILE A 84 -4.07 -11.52 -4.27
N LYS A 85 -4.75 -10.63 -4.97
CA LYS A 85 -4.08 -9.54 -5.71
C LYS A 85 -3.33 -8.59 -4.78
N ALA A 86 -3.92 -8.27 -3.63
CA ALA A 86 -3.24 -7.45 -2.62
C ALA A 86 -2.01 -8.14 -2.04
N HIS A 87 -2.01 -9.47 -1.87
CA HIS A 87 -0.84 -10.23 -1.46
C HIS A 87 0.26 -10.21 -2.53
N LYS A 88 -0.07 -10.46 -3.80
CA LYS A 88 0.88 -10.37 -4.92
C LYS A 88 1.50 -8.97 -5.01
N ALA A 89 0.67 -7.93 -4.92
CA ALA A 89 1.12 -6.54 -4.87
C ALA A 89 2.05 -6.28 -3.67
N ARG A 90 1.68 -6.74 -2.48
CA ARG A 90 2.51 -6.64 -1.28
C ARG A 90 3.87 -7.29 -1.48
N GLN A 91 3.95 -8.48 -2.07
CA GLN A 91 5.21 -9.16 -2.36
C GLN A 91 6.09 -8.35 -3.32
N GLN A 92 5.52 -7.81 -4.40
CA GLN A 92 6.25 -6.97 -5.34
C GLN A 92 6.76 -5.67 -4.69
N LEU A 93 5.96 -5.03 -3.83
CA LEU A 93 6.40 -3.85 -3.07
C LEU A 93 7.51 -4.19 -2.07
N LYS A 94 7.47 -5.37 -1.43
CA LYS A 94 8.56 -5.86 -0.58
C LYS A 94 9.84 -6.14 -1.37
N GLN A 95 9.73 -6.69 -2.59
CA GLN A 95 10.88 -6.84 -3.48
C GLN A 95 11.49 -5.49 -3.86
N LEU A 96 10.66 -4.46 -4.07
CA LEU A 96 11.12 -3.09 -4.31
C LEU A 96 11.88 -2.51 -3.13
N LEU A 97 11.37 -2.68 -1.90
CA LEU A 97 12.08 -2.27 -0.69
C LEU A 97 13.45 -2.96 -0.58
N LYS A 98 13.48 -4.28 -0.77
CA LYS A 98 14.73 -5.06 -0.73
C LYS A 98 15.71 -4.63 -1.82
N TRP A 99 15.22 -4.27 -3.01
CA TRP A 99 16.08 -3.75 -4.08
C TRP A 99 16.71 -2.41 -3.69
N ILE A 100 15.92 -1.45 -3.20
CA ILE A 100 16.42 -0.11 -2.77
C ILE A 100 17.42 -0.25 -1.60
N GLU A 101 17.12 -1.11 -0.63
CA GLU A 101 17.97 -1.36 0.53
C GLU A 101 19.37 -1.85 0.14
N ASN A 102 19.43 -2.74 -0.86
CA ASN A 102 20.66 -3.40 -1.31
C ASN A 102 21.50 -2.59 -2.31
N LEU A 103 21.07 -1.38 -2.67
CA LEU A 103 21.87 -0.52 -3.55
C LEU A 103 23.24 -0.20 -2.92
N PRO A 104 24.34 -0.18 -3.69
CA PRO A 104 25.65 0.20 -3.22
C PRO A 104 25.69 1.61 -2.62
N GLU A 105 26.50 1.84 -1.57
CA GLU A 105 26.51 3.12 -0.83
C GLU A 105 26.88 4.36 -1.67
N HIS A 106 27.60 4.15 -2.76
CA HIS A 106 28.04 5.20 -3.67
C HIS A 106 26.98 5.55 -4.73
N GLU A 107 25.94 4.73 -4.87
CA GLU A 107 24.82 5.00 -5.76
C GLU A 107 23.80 5.94 -5.11
N ASP A 108 23.27 6.83 -5.94
CA ASP A 108 22.20 7.73 -5.56
C ASP A 108 20.88 6.98 -5.34
N THR A 109 20.00 7.56 -4.53
CA THR A 109 18.67 7.01 -4.32
C THR A 109 17.88 7.09 -5.63
N PRO A 110 17.23 6.00 -6.07
CA PRO A 110 16.55 5.97 -7.37
C PRO A 110 15.38 6.97 -7.41
N THR A 111 15.09 7.48 -8.60
CA THR A 111 13.95 8.38 -8.85
C THR A 111 12.68 7.63 -9.23
N GLY A 112 12.76 6.35 -9.57
CA GLY A 112 11.62 5.48 -9.91
C GLY A 112 11.93 4.01 -9.64
N PRO A 113 10.92 3.13 -9.74
CA PRO A 113 11.17 1.69 -9.76
C PRO A 113 12.00 1.29 -10.99
N PRO A 114 12.67 0.13 -10.98
CA PRO A 114 13.37 -0.38 -12.17
C PRO A 114 12.45 -0.40 -13.39
N GLU A 115 12.95 -0.04 -14.57
CA GLU A 115 12.13 0.02 -15.81
C GLU A 115 11.45 -1.32 -16.13
N SER A 116 12.13 -2.43 -15.87
CA SER A 116 11.58 -3.78 -16.03
C SER A 116 10.35 -4.04 -15.16
N TRP A 117 10.16 -3.28 -14.09
CA TRP A 117 9.03 -3.37 -13.16
C TRP A 117 8.02 -2.24 -13.36
N ALA A 118 8.44 -1.11 -13.91
CA ALA A 118 7.59 0.04 -14.20
C ALA A 118 6.44 -0.30 -15.16
N PHE A 119 6.62 -1.34 -15.99
CA PHE A 119 5.63 -1.81 -16.97
C PHE A 119 5.26 -3.30 -16.83
N ALA A 120 5.70 -3.99 -15.77
CA ALA A 120 5.39 -5.41 -15.54
C ALA A 120 3.90 -5.72 -15.26
N PHE A 121 3.03 -4.74 -15.46
CA PHE A 121 1.58 -4.89 -15.53
C PHE A 121 1.14 -5.51 -16.86
N ASP A 122 1.81 -6.58 -17.30
CA ASP A 122 1.28 -7.38 -18.39
C ASP A 122 0.34 -8.44 -17.81
N THR A 123 -0.91 -8.34 -18.24
CA THR A 123 -2.08 -9.19 -17.97
C THR A 123 -1.91 -10.66 -18.40
N THR A 124 -0.69 -11.12 -18.68
CA THR A 124 -0.37 -12.42 -19.31
C THR A 124 0.33 -13.40 -18.38
N SER A 125 0.74 -13.00 -17.18
CA SER A 125 1.23 -13.91 -16.13
C SER A 125 0.06 -14.76 -15.60
N LYS A 126 -0.26 -15.83 -16.35
CA LYS A 126 -1.00 -16.99 -15.85
C LYS A 126 -0.27 -17.51 -14.61
N ASP A 127 -0.98 -17.55 -13.49
CA ASP A 127 -0.75 -18.40 -12.32
C ASP A 127 0.68 -18.93 -12.13
N ASP A 128 1.61 -18.06 -11.74
CA ASP A 128 2.77 -18.56 -11.00
C ASP A 128 2.27 -18.94 -9.62
N LYS A 129 2.17 -20.26 -9.41
CA LYS A 129 1.74 -20.89 -8.16
C LYS A 129 2.58 -20.32 -7.02
N LEU A 130 1.89 -19.70 -6.07
CA LEU A 130 2.45 -19.19 -4.83
C LEU A 130 2.94 -20.38 -3.98
N THR A 131 4.25 -20.62 -3.93
CA THR A 131 4.90 -21.63 -3.09
C THR A 131 5.20 -21.06 -1.71
N ASP A 132 4.15 -20.73 -0.94
CA ASP A 132 4.27 -20.47 0.49
C ASP A 132 3.20 -21.28 1.24
N PRO A 133 3.59 -22.34 1.98
CA PRO A 133 2.67 -23.29 2.58
C PRO A 133 1.77 -22.68 3.68
N GLU A 134 2.12 -21.52 4.28
CA GLU A 134 1.24 -20.86 5.26
C GLU A 134 0.00 -20.22 4.60
N THR A 135 0.05 -19.94 3.29
CA THR A 135 -1.02 -19.27 2.55
C THR A 135 -1.93 -20.18 1.72
N GLU A 136 -1.61 -21.47 1.56
CA GLU A 136 -2.45 -22.39 0.77
C GLU A 136 -3.85 -22.62 1.38
N GLN A 137 -3.97 -22.59 2.71
CA GLN A 137 -5.26 -22.75 3.39
C GLN A 137 -6.23 -21.58 3.14
N ASP A 138 -5.72 -20.35 2.96
CA ASP A 138 -6.52 -19.13 2.79
C ASP A 138 -6.88 -18.83 1.33
N ILE A 139 -6.16 -19.43 0.36
CA ILE A 139 -6.26 -19.08 -1.06
C ILE A 139 -7.21 -20.00 -1.85
N ARG A 140 -7.40 -21.26 -1.43
CA ARG A 140 -8.13 -22.28 -2.22
C ARG A 140 -9.59 -21.96 -2.55
N ASP A 141 -10.25 -21.05 -1.83
CA ASP A 141 -11.69 -20.80 -1.95
C ASP A 141 -12.07 -19.41 -2.53
N THR A 142 -11.13 -18.68 -3.15
CA THR A 142 -11.41 -17.32 -3.67
C THR A 142 -11.60 -17.34 -5.19
N PRO A 143 -12.77 -16.94 -5.74
CA PRO A 143 -13.02 -16.94 -7.17
C PRO A 143 -12.09 -16.00 -7.94
N HIS A 144 -11.68 -16.45 -9.14
CA HIS A 144 -10.90 -15.69 -10.11
C HIS A 144 -11.67 -14.46 -10.61
N GLU A 145 -10.96 -13.41 -10.99
CA GLU A 145 -11.51 -12.10 -11.37
C GLU A 145 -12.36 -12.12 -12.67
N ASP A 146 -12.32 -13.22 -13.41
CA ASP A 146 -13.13 -13.48 -14.61
C ASP A 146 -14.36 -14.36 -14.34
N ALA A 147 -14.61 -14.75 -13.09
CA ALA A 147 -15.73 -15.62 -12.76
C ALA A 147 -17.06 -14.85 -12.78
N ASP A 148 -18.05 -15.46 -13.43
CA ASP A 148 -19.45 -15.03 -13.48
C ASP A 148 -19.93 -14.51 -12.11
N PRO A 149 -20.60 -13.35 -12.03
CA PRO A 149 -21.18 -12.83 -10.79
C PRO A 149 -22.00 -13.85 -9.99
N ALA A 150 -22.66 -14.82 -10.66
CA ALA A 150 -23.38 -15.91 -10.01
C ALA A 150 -22.47 -16.92 -9.29
N LEU A 151 -21.26 -17.17 -9.82
CA LEU A 151 -20.24 -18.01 -9.20
C LEU A 151 -19.62 -17.33 -7.97
N VAL A 152 -19.46 -16.00 -8.02
CA VAL A 152 -19.00 -15.20 -6.88
C VAL A 152 -20.01 -15.21 -5.74
N ALA A 153 -21.30 -15.03 -6.05
CA ALA A 153 -22.37 -15.10 -5.05
C ALA A 153 -22.46 -16.50 -4.39
N HIS A 154 -22.33 -17.57 -5.18
CA HIS A 154 -22.34 -18.94 -4.66
C HIS A 154 -21.10 -19.26 -3.79
N ALA A 155 -19.92 -18.72 -4.14
CA ALA A 155 -18.72 -18.87 -3.33
C ALA A 155 -18.78 -18.07 -2.01
N GLN A 156 -19.40 -16.89 -2.03
CA GLN A 156 -19.64 -16.08 -0.84
C GLN A 156 -20.66 -16.75 0.11
N GLU A 157 -21.73 -17.32 -0.43
CA GLU A 157 -22.72 -18.12 0.30
C GLU A 157 -22.07 -19.35 0.98
N ASN A 158 -21.20 -20.06 0.26
CA ASN A 158 -20.51 -21.24 0.80
C ASN A 158 -19.49 -20.88 1.89
N ASN A 159 -18.76 -19.76 1.74
CA ASN A 159 -17.88 -19.23 2.76
C ASN A 159 -18.63 -18.83 4.05
N MET A 160 -19.81 -18.21 3.91
CA MET A 160 -20.68 -17.91 5.06
C MET A 160 -21.18 -19.17 5.76
N ARG A 161 -21.58 -20.21 5.01
CA ARG A 161 -22.00 -21.50 5.56
C ARG A 161 -20.86 -22.22 6.29
N ARG A 162 -19.64 -22.19 5.75
CA ARG A 162 -18.45 -22.79 6.38
C ARG A 162 -18.07 -22.08 7.68
N ARG A 163 -18.08 -20.74 7.71
CA ARG A 163 -17.85 -19.96 8.94
C ARG A 163 -18.91 -20.19 10.02
N ARG A 164 -20.18 -20.37 9.63
CA ARG A 164 -21.26 -20.76 10.56
C ARG A 164 -21.01 -22.15 11.15
N ARG A 165 -20.52 -23.12 10.36
CA ARG A 165 -20.15 -24.46 10.85
C ARG A 165 -18.94 -24.44 11.78
N GLN A 166 -17.90 -23.68 11.46
CA GLN A 166 -16.72 -23.52 12.33
C GLN A 166 -17.07 -22.84 13.66
N ARG A 167 -17.89 -21.77 13.65
CA ARG A 167 -18.37 -21.15 14.89
C ARG A 167 -19.22 -22.10 15.74
N LYS A 168 -20.01 -22.97 15.10
CA LYS A 168 -20.80 -23.99 15.80
C LYS A 168 -19.93 -25.15 16.34
N ALA A 169 -18.82 -25.46 15.67
CA ALA A 169 -17.85 -26.44 16.16
C ALA A 169 -17.03 -25.91 17.34
N LEU A 170 -16.60 -24.63 17.28
CA LEU A 170 -15.90 -23.94 18.38
C LEU A 170 -16.80 -23.73 19.62
N ALA A 171 -18.12 -23.59 19.44
CA ALA A 171 -19.06 -23.52 20.56
C ALA A 171 -19.34 -24.90 21.20
N ASN A 172 -18.88 -25.99 20.59
CA ASN A 172 -19.15 -27.36 21.03
C ASN A 172 -17.88 -28.10 21.52
N GLY A 173 -16.73 -27.42 21.60
CA GLY A 173 -15.45 -28.04 21.96
C GLY A 173 -14.72 -27.24 23.03
N ASP A 174 -15.22 -27.30 24.27
CA ASP A 174 -14.40 -27.14 25.46
C ASP A 174 -13.95 -28.55 25.87
N ASP A 175 -12.64 -28.83 25.78
CA ASP A 175 -11.86 -29.61 26.75
C ASP A 175 -10.45 -29.94 26.20
N ALA A 176 -9.46 -29.69 27.08
CA ALA A 176 -8.07 -30.20 27.13
C ALA A 176 -6.91 -29.24 26.75
N ASP A 177 -6.06 -29.04 27.77
CA ASP A 177 -4.81 -28.26 27.89
C ASP A 177 -3.57 -29.21 27.71
N PRO A 178 -2.29 -28.80 27.91
CA PRO A 178 -1.27 -28.84 26.87
C PRO A 178 -0.09 -29.81 27.16
N ASP A 179 0.75 -30.10 26.16
CA ASP A 179 2.13 -30.54 26.43
C ASP A 179 3.13 -30.21 25.31
N SER A 180 4.36 -30.08 25.80
CA SER A 180 5.65 -29.62 25.33
C SER A 180 6.33 -30.31 24.13
N GLY A 181 7.33 -29.61 23.59
CA GLY A 181 8.32 -30.15 22.66
C GLY A 181 9.29 -29.08 22.18
N ASP A 182 10.43 -28.96 22.87
CA ASP A 182 11.64 -28.24 22.44
C ASP A 182 12.16 -28.80 21.10
N ASP A 183 12.71 -27.94 20.25
CA ASP A 183 13.99 -28.21 19.58
C ASP A 183 14.57 -26.92 18.98
N ALA A 184 15.82 -26.67 19.35
CA ALA A 184 16.65 -25.57 18.92
C ALA A 184 17.40 -25.94 17.64
N ASP A 185 17.43 -25.03 16.66
CA ASP A 185 18.53 -25.00 15.70
C ASP A 185 18.90 -23.55 15.37
N SER A 186 20.11 -23.19 15.78
CA SER A 186 20.70 -21.87 15.68
C SER A 186 21.50 -21.75 14.39
N GLN A 187 21.14 -20.82 13.51
CA GLN A 187 22.03 -20.31 12.48
C GLN A 187 22.22 -18.80 12.69
N ASP A 188 23.40 -18.48 13.24
CA ASP A 188 23.92 -17.13 13.41
C ASP A 188 24.16 -16.46 12.05
N GLU A 189 23.21 -15.65 11.59
CA GLU A 189 23.53 -14.56 10.67
C GLU A 189 24.02 -13.36 11.49
N LYS A 190 25.32 -13.08 11.40
CA LYS A 190 25.94 -11.84 11.90
C LYS A 190 25.32 -10.64 11.18
N ALA A 191 24.28 -10.07 11.78
CA ALA A 191 23.85 -8.72 11.49
C ALA A 191 24.87 -7.75 12.12
N ASP A 192 25.56 -6.96 11.29
CA ASP A 192 26.44 -5.86 11.72
C ASP A 192 25.63 -4.77 12.42
N LEU A 193 25.33 -4.99 13.70
CA LEU A 193 24.70 -4.02 14.60
C LEU A 193 25.78 -3.07 15.13
N SER A 194 26.15 -2.07 14.33
CA SER A 194 26.84 -0.87 14.82
C SER A 194 26.23 0.40 14.23
N ASP A 195 24.94 0.64 14.46
CA ASP A 195 24.27 1.91 14.12
C ASP A 195 24.57 3.02 15.15
N SER A 196 25.85 3.14 15.56
CA SER A 196 26.34 4.35 16.20
C SER A 196 26.76 5.32 15.10
N PRO A 197 26.28 6.58 15.08
CA PRO A 197 26.76 7.57 14.11
C PRO A 197 28.24 7.80 14.37
N GLY A 198 29.10 7.06 13.65
CA GLY A 198 30.54 7.27 13.68
C GLY A 198 30.85 8.73 13.37
N SER A 199 31.83 9.29 14.06
CA SER A 199 32.30 10.66 13.83
C SER A 199 32.46 10.91 12.33
N PRO A 200 32.00 12.05 11.79
CA PRO A 200 32.05 12.31 10.37
C PRO A 200 33.49 12.18 9.88
N ASP A 201 33.68 11.38 8.83
CA ASP A 201 34.96 11.24 8.13
C ASP A 201 35.29 12.58 7.45
N LEU A 202 36.01 13.44 8.16
CA LEU A 202 36.34 14.80 7.70
C LEU A 202 37.30 14.78 6.50
N ALA A 203 37.95 13.65 6.20
CA ALA A 203 38.81 13.50 5.03
C ALA A 203 38.02 13.24 3.74
N ALA A 204 36.77 12.78 3.83
CA ALA A 204 35.92 12.53 2.68
C ALA A 204 35.31 13.83 2.11
N SER A 205 35.11 13.86 0.78
CA SER A 205 34.43 14.99 0.14
C SER A 205 32.99 15.15 0.66
N LEU A 206 32.40 16.34 0.52
CA LEU A 206 31.00 16.57 0.89
C LEU A 206 30.07 15.60 0.15
N GLU A 207 30.31 15.39 -1.15
CA GLU A 207 29.55 14.48 -1.99
C GLU A 207 29.60 13.03 -1.46
N GLN A 208 30.79 12.53 -1.11
CA GLN A 208 30.95 11.19 -0.55
C GLN A 208 30.21 11.03 0.79
N ARG A 209 30.28 12.05 1.65
CA ARG A 209 29.57 12.06 2.93
C ARG A 209 28.05 12.07 2.74
N THR A 210 27.55 12.86 1.79
CA THR A 210 26.12 12.91 1.44
C THR A 210 25.63 11.58 0.88
N LYS A 211 26.38 10.95 -0.04
CA LYS A 211 26.05 9.62 -0.59
C LYS A 211 25.96 8.56 0.51
N ARG A 212 26.96 8.50 1.40
CA ARG A 212 26.94 7.59 2.58
C ARG A 212 25.75 7.88 3.51
N ALA A 213 25.43 9.15 3.76
CA ALA A 213 24.29 9.51 4.60
C ALA A 213 22.95 9.11 3.96
N ASN A 214 22.77 9.35 2.67
CA ASN A 214 21.59 8.93 1.91
C ASN A 214 21.46 7.40 1.86
N ALA A 215 22.58 6.68 1.72
CA ALA A 215 22.61 5.22 1.78
C ALA A 215 22.15 4.69 3.15
N ARG A 216 22.57 5.32 4.25
CA ARG A 216 22.08 4.97 5.59
C ARG A 216 20.59 5.28 5.76
N TYR A 217 20.16 6.47 5.31
CA TYR A 217 18.75 6.86 5.36
C TYR A 217 17.86 5.86 4.60
N ARG A 218 18.19 5.53 3.34
CA ARG A 218 17.36 4.62 2.54
C ARG A 218 17.29 3.21 3.15
N ARG A 219 18.40 2.71 3.73
CA ARG A 219 18.42 1.40 4.42
C ARG A 219 17.48 1.40 5.62
N ARG A 220 17.60 2.40 6.49
CA ARG A 220 16.70 2.56 7.65
C ARG A 220 15.24 2.73 7.23
N PHE A 221 14.97 3.52 6.20
CA PHE A 221 13.64 3.66 5.62
C PHE A 221 13.08 2.31 5.16
N CYS A 222 13.86 1.55 4.39
CA CYS A 222 13.41 0.27 3.84
C CYS A 222 13.14 -0.77 4.93
N GLN A 223 14.04 -0.90 5.90
CA GLN A 223 13.92 -1.80 7.05
C GLN A 223 12.73 -1.43 7.95
N GLY A 224 12.49 -0.12 8.11
CA GLY A 224 11.38 0.39 8.88
C GLY A 224 10.03 0.33 8.15
N THR A 225 10.00 0.20 6.83
CA THR A 225 8.77 0.28 6.04
C THR A 225 7.96 -1.02 6.08
N ARG A 226 6.64 -0.88 6.30
CA ARG A 226 5.68 -1.99 6.37
C ARG A 226 4.66 -1.87 5.25
N ILE A 227 4.37 -2.99 4.58
CA ILE A 227 3.31 -3.09 3.57
C ILE A 227 2.22 -4.01 4.12
N GLU A 228 1.03 -3.46 4.30
CA GLU A 228 -0.09 -4.11 4.98
C GLU A 228 -1.34 -4.13 4.11
N PHE A 229 -2.27 -5.05 4.40
CA PHE A 229 -3.53 -5.19 3.67
C PHE A 229 -4.74 -5.00 4.60
N VAL A 230 -5.74 -4.29 4.10
CA VAL A 230 -7.07 -4.19 4.71
C VAL A 230 -8.13 -4.38 3.61
N PRO A 231 -9.14 -5.25 3.82
CA PRO A 231 -10.20 -5.42 2.83
C PRO A 231 -11.04 -4.14 2.69
N LEU A 232 -11.33 -3.78 1.44
CA LEU A 232 -12.19 -2.64 1.12
C LEU A 232 -12.92 -2.89 -0.20
N ASP A 233 -14.24 -3.00 -0.13
CA ASP A 233 -15.14 -2.94 -1.28
C ASP A 233 -15.93 -1.63 -1.26
N LEU A 234 -15.65 -0.76 -2.24
CA LEU A 234 -16.32 0.52 -2.37
C LEU A 234 -17.77 0.39 -2.86
N GLY A 235 -18.16 -0.78 -3.37
CA GLY A 235 -19.55 -1.13 -3.66
C GLY A 235 -20.38 -1.40 -2.41
N SER A 236 -19.80 -1.33 -1.21
CA SER A 236 -20.48 -1.53 0.09
C SER A 236 -20.08 -0.45 1.11
N MET A 237 -21.06 0.31 1.62
CA MET A 237 -20.84 1.29 2.70
C MET A 237 -20.39 0.60 3.99
N GLY A 238 -20.95 -0.58 4.27
CA GLY A 238 -20.55 -1.43 5.40
C GLY A 238 -19.07 -1.83 5.31
N SER A 239 -18.60 -2.23 4.12
CA SER A 239 -17.18 -2.56 3.93
C SER A 239 -16.27 -1.34 4.13
N ALA A 240 -16.67 -0.14 3.70
CA ALA A 240 -15.90 1.07 3.92
C ALA A 240 -15.78 1.45 5.41
N LEU A 241 -16.88 1.33 6.17
CA LEU A 241 -16.89 1.54 7.62
C LEU A 241 -16.03 0.50 8.35
N GLU A 242 -16.11 -0.77 7.95
CA GLU A 242 -15.33 -1.85 8.52
C GLU A 242 -13.83 -1.67 8.26
N CYS A 243 -13.46 -1.28 7.04
CA CYS A 243 -12.10 -0.91 6.69
C CYS A 243 -11.58 0.20 7.63
N ALA A 244 -12.36 1.28 7.82
CA ALA A 244 -11.99 2.35 8.75
C ALA A 244 -11.82 1.83 10.19
N ARG A 245 -12.74 0.98 10.67
CA ARG A 245 -12.66 0.38 12.02
C ARG A 245 -11.36 -0.41 12.18
N MET A 246 -11.05 -1.30 11.24
CA MET A 246 -9.84 -2.11 11.25
C MET A 246 -8.56 -1.25 11.26
N VAL A 247 -8.53 -0.18 10.46
CA VAL A 247 -7.39 0.75 10.44
C VAL A 247 -7.23 1.46 11.78
N ARG A 248 -8.33 1.94 12.37
CA ARG A 248 -8.33 2.65 13.66
C ARG A 248 -7.90 1.77 14.84
N GLU A 249 -8.20 0.48 14.77
CA GLU A 249 -7.81 -0.48 15.82
C GLU A 249 -6.34 -0.88 15.70
N ARG A 250 -5.81 -0.97 14.47
CA ARG A 250 -4.42 -1.39 14.22
C ARG A 250 -3.42 -0.27 14.39
N TYR A 251 -3.80 0.99 14.13
CA TYR A 251 -2.87 2.11 14.07
C TYR A 251 -3.32 3.29 14.93
N PRO A 252 -2.39 3.92 15.68
CA PRO A 252 -2.74 5.03 16.57
C PRO A 252 -3.19 6.29 15.82
N HIS A 253 -2.73 6.48 14.58
CA HIS A 253 -3.05 7.60 13.72
C HIS A 253 -3.02 7.18 12.25
N VAL A 254 -3.56 8.04 11.38
CA VAL A 254 -3.45 7.91 9.91
C VAL A 254 -2.98 9.25 9.39
N THR A 255 -1.88 9.28 8.63
CA THR A 255 -1.31 10.55 8.17
C THR A 255 -1.87 10.95 6.81
N HIS A 256 -2.07 9.98 5.92
CA HIS A 256 -2.51 10.21 4.56
C HIS A 256 -3.54 9.17 4.15
N VAL A 257 -4.53 9.61 3.37
CA VAL A 257 -5.50 8.73 2.71
C VAL A 257 -5.55 9.11 1.25
N VAL A 258 -5.22 8.15 0.38
CA VAL A 258 -5.24 8.28 -1.07
C VAL A 258 -6.49 7.60 -1.62
N LEU A 259 -7.45 8.42 -2.03
CA LEU A 259 -8.73 8.00 -2.62
C LEU A 259 -8.57 7.79 -4.13
N ASN A 260 -7.76 6.79 -4.51
CA ASN A 260 -7.45 6.49 -5.90
C ASN A 260 -8.49 5.57 -6.58
N ALA A 261 -9.01 4.58 -5.87
CA ALA A 261 -9.89 3.59 -6.46
C ALA A 261 -11.16 4.24 -7.05
N GLY A 262 -11.61 3.71 -8.19
CA GLY A 262 -12.86 4.12 -8.82
C GLY A 262 -13.47 3.00 -9.62
N SER A 263 -14.74 3.14 -9.98
CA SER A 263 -15.47 2.16 -10.78
C SER A 263 -16.39 2.83 -11.79
N SER A 264 -16.70 2.11 -12.86
CA SER A 264 -17.53 2.60 -13.95
C SER A 264 -18.31 1.44 -14.52
N ALA A 265 -19.58 1.68 -14.89
CA ALA A 265 -20.48 0.66 -15.39
C ALA A 265 -20.33 0.46 -16.92
N TRP A 266 -19.11 0.18 -17.38
CA TRP A 266 -18.82 0.03 -18.81
C TRP A 266 -19.57 -1.17 -19.42
N THR A 267 -20.23 -0.96 -20.55
CA THR A 267 -20.81 -2.04 -21.37
C THR A 267 -20.00 -2.33 -22.62
N GLY A 268 -19.16 -1.38 -23.04
CA GLY A 268 -18.32 -1.53 -24.22
C GLY A 268 -17.92 -0.20 -24.84
N MET A 269 -17.52 -0.27 -26.10
CA MET A 269 -17.02 0.85 -26.89
C MET A 269 -17.82 0.95 -28.19
N ASN A 270 -18.30 2.16 -28.52
CA ASN A 270 -18.77 2.43 -29.87
C ASN A 270 -17.56 2.70 -30.77
N TRP A 271 -16.97 1.65 -31.34
CA TRP A 271 -15.74 1.73 -32.13
C TRP A 271 -15.86 2.63 -33.35
N PHE A 272 -17.02 2.65 -34.02
CA PHE A 272 -17.23 3.53 -35.17
C PHE A 272 -17.19 5.00 -34.75
N HIS A 273 -17.91 5.35 -33.69
CA HIS A 273 -17.90 6.70 -33.13
C HIS A 273 -16.51 7.07 -32.60
N ALA A 274 -15.79 6.12 -31.99
CA ALA A 274 -14.42 6.33 -31.51
C ALA A 274 -13.47 6.69 -32.65
N VAL A 275 -13.46 5.92 -33.75
CA VAL A 275 -12.64 6.19 -34.93
C VAL A 275 -12.98 7.55 -35.53
N TRP A 276 -14.29 7.82 -35.71
CA TRP A 276 -14.75 9.11 -36.22
C TRP A 276 -14.27 10.28 -35.36
N MET A 277 -14.45 10.22 -34.03
CA MET A 277 -14.02 11.27 -33.11
C MET A 277 -12.51 11.45 -33.09
N ILE A 278 -11.73 10.36 -33.13
CA ILE A 278 -10.26 10.45 -33.17
C ILE A 278 -9.80 11.15 -34.46
N MET A 279 -10.43 10.84 -35.60
CA MET A 279 -10.06 11.43 -36.89
C MET A 279 -10.52 12.88 -37.06
N THR A 280 -11.70 13.23 -36.54
CA THR A 280 -12.33 14.54 -36.82
C THR A 280 -12.26 15.52 -35.66
N GLN A 281 -12.09 15.03 -34.42
CA GLN A 281 -12.21 15.79 -33.18
C GLN A 281 -11.23 15.27 -32.11
N PHE A 282 -9.97 15.03 -32.46
CA PHE A 282 -8.98 14.36 -31.60
C PHE A 282 -8.96 14.91 -30.17
N ARG A 283 -8.89 16.25 -29.99
CA ARG A 283 -8.90 16.87 -28.66
C ARG A 283 -10.13 16.48 -27.85
N TYR A 284 -11.31 16.48 -28.47
CA TYR A 284 -12.54 16.10 -27.80
C TYR A 284 -12.57 14.60 -27.50
N ALA A 285 -12.09 13.77 -28.43
CA ALA A 285 -11.98 12.33 -28.25
C ALA A 285 -11.14 11.95 -27.03
N VAL A 286 -9.99 12.60 -26.81
CA VAL A 286 -9.09 12.29 -25.69
C VAL A 286 -9.44 13.00 -24.38
N THR A 287 -10.29 14.04 -24.41
CA THR A 287 -10.71 14.78 -23.21
C THR A 287 -12.09 14.33 -22.71
N TRP A 288 -13.05 14.16 -23.62
CA TRP A 288 -14.45 13.82 -23.36
C TRP A 288 -14.92 12.72 -24.31
N PRO A 289 -14.46 11.47 -24.10
CA PRO A 289 -14.73 10.36 -25.02
C PRO A 289 -16.21 9.94 -24.98
N ALA A 290 -17.03 10.51 -25.85
CA ALA A 290 -18.47 10.22 -25.95
C ALA A 290 -18.80 8.85 -26.55
N TYR A 291 -17.77 8.09 -26.96
CA TYR A 291 -17.89 6.77 -27.56
C TYR A 291 -17.80 5.62 -26.54
N LYS A 292 -17.59 5.91 -25.25
CA LYS A 292 -17.57 4.89 -24.21
C LYS A 292 -18.99 4.62 -23.70
N LEU A 293 -19.45 3.38 -23.81
CA LEU A 293 -20.82 3.00 -23.46
C LEU A 293 -20.90 2.58 -21.99
N GLN A 294 -21.90 3.10 -21.26
CA GLN A 294 -22.13 2.80 -19.85
C GLN A 294 -23.58 2.40 -19.59
N ARG A 295 -23.81 1.47 -18.67
CA ARG A 295 -25.14 1.25 -18.09
C ARG A 295 -25.51 2.42 -17.19
N ALA A 296 -26.80 2.71 -17.11
CA ALA A 296 -27.35 3.71 -16.22
C ALA A 296 -28.39 3.06 -15.29
N GLY A 297 -28.47 3.55 -14.06
CA GLY A 297 -29.45 3.10 -13.08
C GLY A 297 -29.01 1.91 -12.21
N ASP A 298 -27.81 1.38 -12.40
CA ASP A 298 -27.23 0.33 -11.52
C ASP A 298 -27.24 0.80 -10.07
N LYS A 299 -27.79 -0.02 -9.17
CA LYS A 299 -27.79 0.21 -7.72
C LYS A 299 -26.92 -0.83 -7.02
N SER A 300 -26.27 -0.42 -5.93
CA SER A 300 -25.61 -1.32 -4.99
C SER A 300 -26.65 -2.03 -4.11
N ASP A 301 -26.19 -3.03 -3.35
CA ASP A 301 -26.99 -3.69 -2.32
C ASP A 301 -27.41 -2.74 -1.18
N ASP A 302 -26.70 -1.63 -1.00
CA ASP A 302 -27.06 -0.55 -0.07
C ASP A 302 -28.17 0.38 -0.61
N GLY A 303 -28.64 0.15 -1.84
CA GLY A 303 -29.72 0.90 -2.47
C GLY A 303 -29.31 2.24 -3.12
N PHE A 304 -28.03 2.60 -3.08
CA PHE A 304 -27.50 3.80 -3.75
C PHE A 304 -27.12 3.50 -5.20
N GLY A 305 -27.03 4.54 -6.04
CA GLY A 305 -26.46 4.38 -7.39
C GLY A 305 -25.03 3.87 -7.31
N TRP A 306 -24.75 2.72 -7.94
CA TRP A 306 -23.50 1.96 -7.75
C TRP A 306 -22.25 2.76 -8.12
N VAL A 307 -22.27 3.44 -9.28
CA VAL A 307 -21.16 4.31 -9.72
C VAL A 307 -20.93 5.46 -8.75
N TRP A 308 -22.00 6.08 -8.24
CA TRP A 308 -21.87 7.15 -7.25
C TRP A 308 -21.31 6.62 -5.93
N GLN A 309 -21.78 5.47 -5.47
CA GLN A 309 -21.31 4.86 -4.24
C GLN A 309 -19.82 4.52 -4.31
N CYS A 310 -19.39 3.84 -5.38
CA CYS A 310 -18.00 3.42 -5.53
C CYS A 310 -17.00 4.57 -5.64
N ASN A 311 -17.40 5.72 -6.18
CA ASN A 311 -16.49 6.85 -6.46
C ASN A 311 -16.62 8.02 -5.49
N VAL A 312 -17.74 8.12 -4.77
CA VAL A 312 -18.04 9.27 -3.92
C VAL A 312 -18.46 8.80 -2.53
N GLY A 313 -19.56 8.06 -2.44
CA GLY A 313 -20.19 7.76 -1.16
C GLY A 313 -19.30 6.93 -0.22
N ALA A 314 -18.71 5.85 -0.73
CA ALA A 314 -17.86 4.96 0.07
C ALA A 314 -16.54 5.63 0.49
N HIS A 315 -15.90 6.40 -0.38
CA HIS A 315 -14.72 7.19 0.01
C HIS A 315 -15.05 8.27 1.04
N TRP A 316 -16.19 8.94 0.87
CA TRP A 316 -16.64 9.96 1.83
C TRP A 316 -16.85 9.35 3.21
N ILE A 317 -17.58 8.23 3.32
CA ILE A 317 -17.84 7.61 4.61
C ILE A 317 -16.57 7.03 5.24
N LEU A 318 -15.67 6.44 4.43
CA LEU A 318 -14.36 5.97 4.85
C LEU A 318 -13.55 7.11 5.51
N VAL A 319 -13.41 8.25 4.82
CA VAL A 319 -12.65 9.39 5.36
C VAL A 319 -13.33 9.95 6.60
N ARG A 320 -14.65 10.10 6.60
CA ARG A 320 -15.42 10.57 7.78
C ARG A 320 -15.17 9.68 9.00
N ALA A 321 -15.16 8.37 8.81
CA ALA A 321 -14.88 7.40 9.87
C ALA A 321 -13.42 7.44 10.34
N LEU A 322 -12.47 7.79 9.45
CA LEU A 322 -11.05 7.92 9.75
C LEU A 322 -10.65 9.29 10.32
N LEU A 323 -11.53 10.30 10.32
CA LEU A 323 -11.23 11.64 10.84
C LEU A 323 -10.61 11.65 12.25
N PRO A 324 -11.05 10.83 13.23
CA PRO A 324 -10.40 10.77 14.53
C PRO A 324 -8.92 10.37 14.43
N SER A 325 -8.57 9.38 13.60
CA SER A 325 -7.18 8.95 13.40
C SER A 325 -6.36 9.95 12.60
N LEU A 326 -6.98 10.66 11.65
CA LEU A 326 -6.33 11.76 10.93
C LEU A 326 -5.97 12.91 11.86
N ARG A 327 -6.86 13.26 12.80
CA ARG A 327 -6.62 14.29 13.82
C ARG A 327 -5.62 13.88 14.89
N ALA A 328 -5.45 12.58 15.12
CA ALA A 328 -4.45 12.05 16.04
C ALA A 328 -3.02 12.07 15.49
N THR A 329 -2.84 12.55 14.25
CA THR A 329 -1.52 12.67 13.61
C THR A 329 -0.59 13.57 14.45
N PRO A 330 0.59 13.09 14.86
CA PRO A 330 1.59 13.91 15.54
C PRO A 330 2.01 15.12 14.71
N ALA A 331 2.21 16.27 15.35
CA ALA A 331 2.64 17.51 14.69
C ALA A 331 4.10 17.46 14.20
N SER A 332 4.93 16.62 14.82
CA SER A 332 6.30 16.31 14.41
C SER A 332 6.45 14.80 14.34
N MET A 333 6.84 14.27 13.19
CA MET A 333 7.31 12.90 13.00
C MET A 333 8.81 12.91 12.85
#